data_AF-A0A9X8DP30-F1
#
_entry.id   AF-A0A9X8DP30-F1
#
_cell.length_a   1.000
_cell.length_b   1.000
_cell.length_c   1.000
_cell.angle_alpha   90.00
_cell.angle_beta   90.00
_cell.angle_gamma   90.00
#
_symmetry.space_group_name_H-M   'P 1'
#
loop_
_entity.id
_entity.type
_entity.pdbx_description
1 polymer ?
#
loop_
_entity_poly.entity_id
_entity_poly.type
_entity_poly.pdbx_seq_one_letter_code
_entity_poly.pdbx_strand_id
1 'polypeptide(L)'
;MPLLGGVCVVALTLWSLLLRSVWRHVHHTLSTASATHDPRLNFDKFWNAVEAYYVFTDATTCNWSLVHTIFGDKIDASTSEDDLWTAIVDSMALLGDPSVRLLHPQAGESSSFALPHTDTVKAPELDAHERTRTS
;
A
#
# COMPACT_ATOMS: atom_id res chain seq x y z
N MET A 1 15.41 54.73 13.90
CA MET A 1 15.66 53.40 14.50
C MET A 1 14.95 52.26 13.73
N PRO A 2 15.14 52.08 12.40
CA PRO A 2 14.50 51.00 11.63
C PRO A 2 15.25 49.65 11.67
N LEU A 3 16.54 49.66 12.03
CA LEU A 3 17.39 48.46 12.02
C LEU A 3 17.01 47.44 13.10
N LEU A 4 16.51 47.89 14.25
CA LEU A 4 16.14 47.02 15.36
C LEU A 4 14.92 46.14 15.04
N GLY A 5 13.95 46.71 14.30
CA GLY A 5 12.75 45.97 13.88
C GLY A 5 13.05 44.88 12.85
N GLY A 6 13.94 45.16 11.89
CA GLY A 6 14.35 44.17 10.88
C GLY A 6 15.06 42.96 11.48
N VAL A 7 15.95 43.18 12.45
CA VAL A 7 16.67 42.10 13.16
C VAL A 7 15.70 41.22 13.96
N CYS A 8 14.68 41.81 14.61
CA CYS A 8 13.66 41.04 15.30
C CYS A 8 12.84 40.14 14.36
N VAL A 9 12.45 40.64 13.19
CA VAL A 9 11.70 39.83 12.21
C VAL A 9 12.54 38.65 11.71
N VAL A 10 13.82 38.88 11.40
CA VAL A 10 14.74 37.82 10.97
C VAL A 10 14.96 36.79 12.08
N ALA A 11 15.10 37.23 13.33
CA ALA A 11 15.24 36.32 14.47
C ALA A 11 13.98 35.45 14.66
N LEU A 12 12.78 36.03 14.52
CA LEU A 12 11.52 35.30 14.65
C LEU A 12 11.29 34.31 13.49
N THR A 13 11.69 34.65 12.27
CA THR A 13 11.59 33.72 11.14
C THR A 13 12.58 32.57 11.29
N LEU A 14 13.82 32.85 11.71
CA LEU A 14 14.81 31.81 12.01
C LEU A 14 14.30 30.87 13.11
N TRP A 15 13.72 31.44 14.16
CA TRP A 15 13.14 30.69 15.28
C TRP A 15 11.98 29.81 14.82
N SER A 16 11.08 30.34 14.00
CA SER A 16 9.95 29.58 13.42
C SER A 16 10.41 28.42 12.54
N LEU A 17 11.48 28.61 11.76
CA LEU A 17 12.07 27.55 10.93
C LEU A 17 12.74 26.48 11.80
N LEU A 18 13.43 26.88 12.87
CA LEU A 18 14.03 25.96 13.84
C LEU A 18 12.96 25.14 14.57
N LEU A 19 11.88 25.76 15.05
CA LEU A 19 10.77 25.02 15.67
C LEU A 19 10.13 24.04 14.70
N ARG A 20 9.90 24.43 13.45
CA ARG A 20 9.37 23.51 12.43
C ARG A 20 10.33 22.35 12.11
N SER A 21 11.63 22.58 12.21
CA SER A 21 12.64 21.54 12.01
C SER A 21 12.64 20.55 13.17
N VAL A 22 12.73 21.07 14.41
CA VAL A 22 12.70 20.27 15.63
C VAL A 22 11.39 19.49 15.74
N TRP A 23 10.25 20.12 15.45
CA TRP A 23 8.95 19.45 15.45
C TRP A 23 8.89 18.29 14.47
N ARG A 24 9.41 18.45 13.24
CA ARG A 24 9.48 17.35 12.27
C ARG A 24 10.37 16.21 12.77
N HIS A 25 11.48 16.54 13.43
CA HIS A 25 12.39 15.54 13.99
C HIS A 25 11.77 14.78 15.17
N VAL A 26 11.08 15.49 16.06
CA VAL A 26 10.31 14.89 17.16
C VAL A 26 9.18 14.04 16.62
N HIS A 27 8.44 14.51 15.62
CA HIS A 27 7.38 13.72 15.00
C HIS A 27 7.92 12.46 14.33
N HIS A 28 9.04 12.56 13.61
CA HIS A 28 9.68 11.41 13.00
C HIS A 28 10.13 10.41 14.06
N THR A 29 10.91 10.84 15.05
CA THR A 29 11.39 9.96 16.14
C THR A 29 10.25 9.36 16.94
N LEU A 30 9.19 10.12 17.24
CA LEU A 30 8.00 9.62 17.91
C LEU A 30 7.25 8.61 17.03
N SER A 31 7.14 8.84 15.73
CA SER A 31 6.51 7.89 14.80
C SER A 31 7.32 6.61 14.64
N THR A 32 8.65 6.70 14.64
CA THR A 32 9.53 5.52 14.59
C THR A 32 9.52 4.77 15.93
N ALA A 33 9.47 5.48 17.05
CA ALA A 33 9.38 4.87 18.38
C ALA A 33 7.99 4.27 18.66
N SER A 34 6.94 4.82 18.05
CA SER A 34 5.57 4.32 18.14
C SER A 34 5.25 3.30 17.05
N ALA A 35 6.16 3.08 16.10
CA ALA A 35 6.05 2.01 15.12
C ALA A 35 6.10 0.70 15.90
N THR A 36 4.91 0.14 16.12
CA THR A 36 4.76 -1.10 16.85
C THR A 36 5.33 -2.20 15.95
N HIS A 37 6.47 -2.77 16.33
CA HIS A 37 7.08 -3.93 15.66
C HIS A 37 6.33 -5.23 15.98
N ASP A 38 5.02 -5.13 16.26
CA ASP A 38 4.18 -6.28 16.46
C ASP A 38 3.55 -6.64 15.10
N PRO A 39 4.05 -7.69 14.42
CA PRO A 39 3.57 -8.09 13.11
C PRO A 39 2.09 -8.48 13.15
N ARG A 40 1.62 -9.02 14.27
CA ARG A 40 0.21 -9.41 14.44
C ARG A 40 -0.70 -8.20 14.51
N LEU A 41 -0.29 -7.18 15.27
CA LEU A 41 -1.02 -5.92 15.36
C LEU A 41 -1.05 -5.17 14.02
N ASN A 42 0.03 -5.25 13.24
CA ASN A 42 0.09 -4.68 11.90
C ASN A 42 -0.83 -5.41 10.91
N PHE A 43 -0.86 -6.75 10.97
CA PHE A 43 -1.80 -7.55 10.20
C PHE A 43 -3.26 -7.21 10.54
N ASP A 44 -3.60 -7.12 11.82
CA ASP A 44 -4.96 -6.78 12.27
C ASP A 44 -5.37 -5.38 11.82
N LYS A 45 -4.47 -4.39 11.90
CA LYS A 45 -4.75 -3.04 11.39
C LYS A 45 -5.02 -3.03 9.90
N PHE A 46 -4.21 -3.76 9.12
CA PHE A 46 -4.44 -3.93 7.69
C PHE A 46 -5.80 -4.58 7.44
N TRP A 47 -6.10 -5.68 8.13
CA TRP A 47 -7.32 -6.43 7.92
C TRP A 47 -8.58 -5.63 8.26
N ASN A 48 -8.56 -4.89 9.37
CA ASN A 48 -9.65 -3.98 9.75
C ASN A 48 -9.88 -2.90 8.68
N ALA A 49 -8.83 -2.39 8.06
CA ALA A 49 -8.97 -1.41 6.98
C ALA A 49 -9.60 -2.06 5.73
N VAL A 50 -9.20 -3.28 5.39
CA VAL A 50 -9.81 -4.02 4.28
C VAL A 50 -11.29 -4.27 4.56
N GLU A 51 -11.65 -4.77 5.75
CA GLU A 51 -13.05 -5.00 6.13
C GLU A 51 -13.89 -3.71 6.10
N ALA A 52 -13.32 -2.57 6.53
CA ALA A 52 -14.04 -1.30 6.58
C ALA A 52 -14.26 -0.66 5.20
N TYR A 53 -13.32 -0.82 4.27
CA TYR A 53 -13.31 -0.07 2.99
C TYR A 53 -13.54 -0.93 1.76
N TYR A 54 -13.41 -2.26 1.86
CA TYR A 54 -13.61 -3.15 0.73
C TYR A 54 -15.10 -3.36 0.46
N VAL A 55 -15.51 -3.13 -0.79
CA VAL A 55 -16.93 -3.09 -1.18
C VAL A 55 -17.45 -4.48 -1.56
N PHE A 56 -16.59 -5.39 -2.01
CA PHE A 56 -16.97 -6.74 -2.43
C PHE A 56 -16.83 -7.77 -1.30
N THR A 57 -17.31 -7.44 -0.10
CA THR A 57 -17.30 -8.33 1.06
C THR A 57 -18.41 -9.38 1.05
N ASP A 58 -19.13 -9.52 -0.06
CA ASP A 58 -20.28 -10.41 -0.15
C ASP A 58 -19.84 -11.87 0.16
N ALA A 59 -20.50 -12.47 1.16
CA ALA A 59 -20.11 -13.76 1.75
C ALA A 59 -20.26 -14.95 0.79
N THR A 60 -20.78 -14.70 -0.41
CA THR A 60 -21.04 -15.68 -1.46
C THR A 60 -19.77 -16.11 -2.20
N THR A 61 -18.71 -15.27 -2.20
CA THR A 61 -17.45 -15.55 -2.91
C THR A 61 -16.30 -15.94 -1.97
N CYS A 62 -16.20 -15.37 -0.76
CA CYS A 62 -15.14 -15.69 0.20
C CYS A 62 -15.52 -15.30 1.64
N ASN A 63 -15.16 -16.13 2.62
CA ASN A 63 -15.37 -15.81 4.04
C ASN A 63 -14.16 -15.03 4.58
N TRP A 64 -14.33 -13.71 4.66
CA TRP A 64 -13.31 -12.75 5.11
C TRP A 64 -12.80 -13.02 6.53
N SER A 65 -13.69 -13.35 7.47
CA SER A 65 -13.28 -13.68 8.84
C SER A 65 -12.46 -14.96 8.92
N LEU A 66 -12.72 -15.92 8.03
CA LEU A 66 -11.95 -17.17 7.96
C LEU A 66 -10.55 -16.96 7.37
N VAL A 67 -10.41 -16.12 6.33
CA VAL A 67 -9.08 -15.76 5.79
C VAL A 67 -8.27 -15.04 6.86
N HIS A 68 -8.86 -14.08 7.57
CA HIS A 68 -8.21 -13.40 8.70
C HIS A 68 -7.68 -14.38 9.74
N THR A 69 -8.51 -15.35 10.14
CA THR A 69 -8.13 -16.33 11.17
C THR A 69 -7.00 -17.24 10.70
N ILE A 70 -7.09 -17.78 9.47
CA ILE A 70 -6.08 -18.71 8.93
C ILE A 70 -4.70 -18.08 8.80
N PHE A 71 -4.63 -16.82 8.38
CA PHE A 71 -3.37 -16.11 8.22
C PHE A 71 -2.91 -15.46 9.52
N GLY A 72 -3.85 -14.97 10.34
CA GLY A 72 -3.57 -14.41 11.67
C GLY A 72 -2.99 -15.43 12.64
N ASP A 73 -3.45 -16.69 12.61
CA ASP A 73 -2.90 -17.76 13.44
C ASP A 73 -1.46 -18.15 13.07
N LYS A 74 -1.02 -17.80 11.86
CA LYS A 74 0.35 -18.08 11.38
C LYS A 74 1.33 -16.93 11.68
N ILE A 75 0.82 -15.78 12.13
CA ILE A 75 1.63 -14.59 12.42
C ILE A 75 1.90 -14.54 13.92
N ASP A 76 3.17 -14.53 14.28
CA ASP A 76 3.63 -14.45 15.67
C ASP A 76 4.68 -13.35 15.81
N ALA A 77 5.09 -13.01 17.04
CA ALA A 77 6.04 -11.95 17.33
C ALA A 77 7.43 -12.16 16.69
N SER A 78 7.75 -13.38 16.25
CA SER A 78 8.99 -13.71 15.52
C SER A 78 8.86 -13.62 14.00
N THR A 79 7.68 -13.34 13.46
CA THR A 79 7.45 -13.22 12.00
C THR A 79 8.22 -12.01 11.46
N SER A 80 9.03 -12.24 10.42
CA SER A 80 9.78 -11.16 9.77
C SER A 80 8.85 -10.24 8.97
N GLU A 81 9.33 -9.03 8.63
CA GLU A 81 8.54 -8.09 7.81
C GLU A 81 8.23 -8.66 6.41
N ASP A 82 9.16 -9.41 5.82
CA ASP A 82 8.97 -10.05 4.51
C ASP A 82 7.96 -11.20 4.59
N ASP A 83 7.98 -11.99 5.67
CA ASP A 83 7.02 -13.06 5.91
C ASP A 83 5.62 -12.49 6.17
N LEU A 84 5.54 -11.39 6.92
CA LEU A 84 4.30 -10.64 7.14
C LEU A 84 3.74 -10.09 5.82
N TRP A 85 4.59 -9.48 4.99
CA TRP A 85 4.19 -8.99 3.68
C TRP A 85 3.68 -10.12 2.79
N THR A 86 4.36 -11.25 2.77
CA THR A 86 3.95 -12.44 2.01
C THR A 86 2.60 -12.95 2.50
N ALA A 87 2.38 -13.04 3.81
CA ALA A 87 1.09 -13.44 4.37
C ALA A 87 -0.04 -12.48 3.96
N ILE A 88 0.21 -11.17 3.94
CA ILE A 88 -0.74 -10.16 3.46
C ILE A 88 -1.06 -10.36 1.98
N VAL A 89 -0.04 -10.54 1.13
CA VAL A 89 -0.23 -10.75 -0.32
C VAL A 89 -1.00 -12.04 -0.59
N ASP A 90 -0.62 -13.14 0.05
CA ASP A 90 -1.29 -14.43 -0.11
C ASP A 90 -2.74 -14.37 0.39
N SER A 91 -2.98 -13.68 1.52
CA SER A 91 -4.33 -13.48 2.04
C SER A 91 -5.20 -12.72 1.05
N MET A 92 -4.68 -11.68 0.39
CA MET A 92 -5.40 -10.89 -0.62
C MET A 92 -5.52 -11.62 -1.97
N ALA A 93 -4.55 -12.47 -2.33
CA ALA A 93 -4.61 -13.28 -3.54
C ALA A 93 -5.76 -14.30 -3.49
N LEU A 94 -6.09 -14.81 -2.30
CA LEU A 94 -7.25 -15.70 -2.10
C LEU A 94 -8.60 -15.03 -2.38
N LEU A 95 -8.67 -13.69 -2.34
CA LEU A 95 -9.88 -12.96 -2.73
C LEU A 95 -10.09 -13.02 -4.25
N GLY A 96 -9.02 -13.21 -5.02
CA GLY A 96 -9.07 -13.30 -6.48
C GLY A 96 -9.52 -12.01 -7.16
N ASP A 97 -9.44 -10.85 -6.50
CA ASP A 97 -9.84 -9.57 -7.09
C ASP A 97 -8.67 -8.95 -7.88
N PRO A 98 -8.76 -8.89 -9.22
CA PRO A 98 -7.72 -8.27 -10.05
C PRO A 98 -7.64 -6.74 -9.92
N SER A 99 -8.64 -6.13 -9.28
CA SER A 99 -8.76 -4.68 -9.09
C SER A 99 -7.96 -4.20 -7.88
N VAL A 100 -7.64 -5.08 -6.94
CA VAL A 100 -6.83 -4.74 -5.77
C VAL A 100 -5.35 -4.92 -6.08
N ARG A 101 -4.57 -3.89 -5.83
CA ARG A 101 -3.10 -3.93 -5.96
C ARG A 101 -2.48 -3.52 -4.65
N LEU A 102 -1.64 -4.40 -4.10
CA LEU A 102 -0.82 -4.10 -2.94
C LEU A 102 0.50 -3.51 -3.41
N LEU A 103 0.91 -2.38 -2.82
CA LEU A 103 2.18 -1.73 -3.10
C LEU A 103 3.16 -2.08 -1.99
N HIS A 104 4.27 -2.72 -2.36
CA HIS A 104 5.34 -3.00 -1.40
C HIS A 104 5.88 -1.68 -0.83
N PRO A 105 6.08 -1.55 0.50
CA PRO A 105 6.60 -0.32 1.10
C PRO A 105 7.91 0.16 0.47
N GLN A 106 8.77 -0.78 0.08
CA GLN A 106 10.05 -0.52 -0.61
C GLN A 106 9.92 -0.14 -2.10
N ALA A 107 8.75 -0.36 -2.74
CA ALA A 107 8.54 -0.01 -4.15
C ALA A 107 8.19 1.48 -4.35
N GLY A 108 7.90 2.20 -3.27
CA GLY A 108 7.48 3.61 -3.27
C GLY A 108 8.56 4.61 -3.70
N GLU A 109 9.84 4.26 -3.65
CA GLU A 109 10.93 5.17 -4.08
C GLU A 109 11.25 5.07 -5.59
N SER A 110 10.71 4.09 -6.31
CA SER A 110 11.05 3.86 -7.72
C SER A 110 9.90 4.05 -8.71
N SER A 111 8.65 4.23 -8.25
CA SER A 111 7.50 4.36 -9.15
C SER A 111 7.07 5.81 -9.34
N SER A 112 7.94 6.60 -9.97
CA SER A 112 7.50 7.78 -10.72
C SER A 112 6.67 7.29 -11.90
N PHE A 113 5.35 7.29 -11.73
CA PHE A 113 4.33 7.43 -12.79
C PHE A 113 4.67 6.75 -14.12
N ALA A 114 4.58 5.42 -14.18
CA ALA A 114 4.46 4.71 -15.45
C ALA A 114 2.96 4.52 -15.74
N LEU A 115 2.44 5.32 -16.67
CA LEU A 115 1.12 5.14 -17.27
C LEU A 115 0.95 3.70 -17.80
N PRO A 116 -0.24 3.09 -17.68
CA PRO A 116 -0.49 1.77 -18.24
C PRO A 116 -0.48 1.86 -19.76
N HIS A 117 0.45 1.13 -20.38
CA HIS A 117 0.41 0.87 -21.81
C HIS A 117 -0.85 0.03 -22.09
N THR A 118 -1.78 0.58 -22.84
CA THR A 118 -2.90 -0.15 -23.43
C THR A 118 -2.36 -1.25 -24.34
N ASP A 119 -2.27 -2.46 -23.79
CA ASP A 119 -2.08 -3.67 -24.59
C ASP A 119 -3.33 -3.88 -25.42
N THR A 120 -3.15 -3.66 -26.72
CA THR A 120 -4.15 -3.91 -27.74
C THR A 120 -4.33 -5.42 -27.81
N VAL A 121 -5.46 -5.91 -27.29
CA VAL A 121 -5.89 -7.30 -27.43
C VAL A 121 -5.98 -7.62 -28.92
N LYS A 122 -4.97 -8.31 -29.43
CA LYS A 122 -4.97 -8.90 -30.76
C LYS A 122 -5.95 -10.08 -30.72
N ALA A 123 -7.13 -9.88 -31.31
CA ALA A 123 -8.16 -10.90 -31.44
C ALA A 123 -7.60 -12.14 -32.18
N PRO A 124 -7.98 -13.37 -31.77
CA PRO A 124 -7.71 -14.56 -32.56
C PRO A 124 -8.62 -14.56 -33.79
N GLU A 125 -8.01 -14.33 -34.96
CA GLU A 125 -8.64 -14.50 -36.27
C GLU A 125 -8.75 -16.01 -36.54
N LEU A 126 -9.97 -16.55 -36.38
CA LEU A 126 -10.32 -17.95 -36.62
C LEU A 126 -11.27 -18.02 -37.83
N ASP A 127 -10.70 -18.48 -38.94
CA ASP A 127 -11.27 -19.24 -40.07
C ASP A 127 -12.55 -18.78 -40.79
N ALA A 128 -12.40 -18.45 -42.09
CA ALA A 128 -13.32 -18.91 -43.13
C ALA A 128 -12.84 -18.57 -44.56
N HIS A 129 -12.02 -19.41 -45.20
CA HIS A 129 -12.16 -19.75 -46.64
C HIS A 129 -11.21 -20.86 -47.11
N GLU A 130 -11.33 -22.05 -46.52
CA GLU A 130 -11.00 -23.28 -47.23
C GLU A 130 -12.16 -23.61 -48.19
N ARG A 131 -12.14 -23.02 -49.40
CA ARG A 131 -13.14 -23.31 -50.43
C ARG A 131 -12.63 -23.11 -51.86
N THR A 132 -11.55 -23.80 -52.23
CA THR A 132 -11.18 -24.00 -53.65
C THR A 132 -10.44 -25.31 -53.85
N ARG A 133 -11.14 -26.43 -53.71
CA ARG A 133 -10.74 -27.70 -54.32
C ARG A 133 -11.92 -28.66 -54.50
N THR A 134 -12.76 -28.38 -55.49
CA THR A 134 -13.50 -29.40 -56.29
C THR A 134 -14.40 -28.67 -57.29
N SER A 135 -13.96 -28.54 -58.53
CA SER A 135 -14.66 -28.97 -59.76
C SER A 135 -14.13 -28.22 -60.97
#